data_AF-R9SJX5-F1
#
_entry.id   AF-R9SJX5-F1
#
_cell.length_a   1.000
_cell.length_b   1.000
_cell.length_c   1.000
_cell.angle_alpha   90.00
_cell.angle_beta   90.00
_cell.angle_gamma   90.00
#
_symmetry.space_group_name_H-M   'P 1'
#
loop_
_entity.id
_entity.type
_entity.pdbx_description
1 polymer ?
#
loop_
_entity_poly.entity_id
_entity_poly.type
_entity_poly.pdbx_seq_one_letter_code
_entity_poly.pdbx_strand_id
1 'polypeptide(L)'
;MELISTSIYVILFIFLLVFIFSMAILSPYLEKKDIGGILLIAFIIGAVGGLFFISPIYEDFPEFISEVDAIVTGQDQYINIDISSQYGLNTSEVINKTRSTQGVDKVVPTKISLVTGNFSSNYVQYMKTSIEDNINQSSNIENVTIDSENGIINATVRNTSDPQLVVDDIRELLIESYDITPSSSVIRLQAGVSPLDIDTVSEDLRNQSVPVSTVEGSITNNTKKAESQQLPIWMVSVICGLIGIATALLGIFADTIYNNWKRMGTKRNKRRINRNFSKTNKTKTKKEEEKETVFEEGTHSVEPNPQKDIVIDKKEKKSLIFKNKDKDFDELNKKSKKKESEERTLDDFNEE
;
A
#
# COMPACT_ATOMS: atom_id res chain seq x y z
N MET A 1 16.69 10.07 5.67
CA MET A 1 17.85 9.12 5.64
C MET A 1 17.47 7.78 6.28
N GLU A 2 16.22 7.66 6.73
CA GLU A 2 15.72 6.63 7.65
C GLU A 2 15.50 5.29 6.93
N LEU A 3 14.94 5.27 5.71
CA LEU A 3 14.58 4.02 5.01
C LEU A 3 15.73 2.99 4.95
N ILE A 4 16.98 3.45 4.70
CA ILE A 4 18.17 2.60 4.70
C ILE A 4 18.50 2.09 6.12
N SER A 5 18.44 2.99 7.12
CA SER A 5 18.68 2.67 8.54
C SER A 5 17.66 1.65 9.06
N THR A 6 16.38 1.90 8.83
CA THR A 6 15.23 1.03 9.13
C THR A 6 15.40 -0.34 8.49
N SER A 7 15.76 -0.40 7.20
CA SER A 7 16.03 -1.67 6.49
C SER A 7 17.18 -2.47 7.13
N ILE A 8 18.27 -1.80 7.52
CA ILE A 8 19.39 -2.43 8.24
C ILE A 8 18.94 -3.01 9.59
N TYR A 9 18.14 -2.27 10.37
CA TYR A 9 17.63 -2.75 11.65
C TYR A 9 16.67 -3.95 11.50
N VAL A 10 15.80 -3.97 10.48
CA VAL A 10 14.97 -5.15 10.16
C VAL A 10 15.84 -6.37 9.85
N ILE A 11 16.88 -6.19 9.03
CA ILE A 11 17.80 -7.28 8.66
C ILE A 11 18.55 -7.81 9.90
N LEU A 12 19.01 -6.92 10.80
CA LEU A 12 19.66 -7.30 12.07
C LEU A 12 18.71 -8.07 12.99
N PHE A 13 17.45 -7.66 13.08
CA PHE A 13 16.44 -8.40 13.84
C PHE A 13 16.19 -9.81 13.25
N ILE A 14 16.15 -9.94 11.93
CA ILE A 14 16.04 -11.25 11.25
C ILE A 14 17.26 -12.13 11.58
N PHE A 15 18.49 -11.58 11.56
CA PHE A 15 19.68 -12.33 11.98
C PHE A 15 19.59 -12.80 13.43
N LEU A 16 19.06 -11.99 14.35
CA LEU A 16 18.82 -12.38 15.74
C LEU A 16 17.80 -13.53 15.86
N LEU A 17 16.73 -13.52 15.07
CA LEU A 17 15.78 -14.64 15.02
C LEU A 17 16.44 -15.92 14.46
N VAL A 18 17.26 -15.81 13.41
CA VAL A 18 18.02 -16.96 12.87
C VAL A 18 19.02 -17.52 13.90
N PHE A 19 19.62 -16.66 14.73
CA PHE A 19 20.49 -17.08 15.83
C PHE A 19 19.73 -17.85 16.91
N ILE A 20 18.57 -17.35 17.36
CA ILE A 20 17.67 -18.06 18.30
C ILE A 20 17.26 -19.43 17.73
N PHE A 21 16.88 -19.46 16.45
CA PHE A 21 16.51 -20.69 15.73
C PHE A 21 17.67 -21.71 15.68
N SER A 22 18.90 -21.24 15.45
CA SER A 22 20.10 -22.09 15.39
C SER A 22 20.46 -22.67 16.76
N MET A 23 20.39 -21.88 17.84
CA MET A 23 20.54 -22.40 19.21
C MET A 23 19.46 -23.44 19.55
N ALA A 24 18.21 -23.19 19.14
CA ALA A 24 17.10 -24.10 19.34
C ALA A 24 17.24 -25.42 18.57
N ILE A 25 17.87 -25.43 17.39
CA ILE A 25 18.19 -26.66 16.63
C ILE A 25 19.29 -27.50 17.33
N LEU A 26 20.18 -26.90 18.13
CA LEU A 26 21.15 -27.62 18.95
C LEU A 26 20.57 -28.16 20.27
N SER A 27 19.36 -27.72 20.65
CA SER A 27 18.65 -28.17 21.86
C SER A 27 18.29 -29.66 21.97
N PRO A 28 17.98 -30.45 20.92
CA PRO A 28 17.41 -31.79 21.09
C PRO A 28 18.40 -32.84 21.60
N TYR A 29 19.65 -32.45 21.89
CA TYR A 29 20.62 -33.23 22.66
C TYR A 29 20.43 -33.12 24.19
N LEU A 30 19.55 -32.24 24.67
CA LEU A 30 19.25 -32.01 26.08
C LEU A 30 17.94 -32.70 26.51
N GLU A 31 17.78 -32.92 27.82
CA GLU A 31 16.59 -33.59 28.36
C GLU A 31 15.35 -32.70 28.19
N LYS A 32 14.15 -33.30 28.14
CA LYS A 32 12.86 -32.57 28.00
C LYS A 32 12.62 -31.49 29.06
N LYS A 33 13.33 -31.61 30.19
CA LYS A 33 13.44 -30.65 31.31
C LYS A 33 13.99 -29.28 30.88
N ASP A 34 14.96 -29.27 29.97
CA ASP A 34 15.78 -28.09 29.68
C ASP A 34 15.17 -27.18 28.61
N ILE A 35 14.15 -27.69 27.90
CA ILE A 35 13.34 -26.96 26.89
C ILE A 35 12.76 -25.66 27.49
N GLY A 36 12.31 -25.69 28.75
CA GLY A 36 11.77 -24.51 29.43
C GLY A 36 12.79 -23.39 29.61
N GLY A 37 14.05 -23.73 29.91
CA GLY A 37 15.15 -22.77 30.01
C GLY A 37 15.48 -22.14 28.66
N ILE A 38 15.46 -22.92 27.59
CA ILE A 38 15.75 -22.43 26.23
C ILE A 38 14.64 -21.51 25.71
N LEU A 39 13.37 -21.79 26.04
CA LEU A 39 12.25 -20.89 25.75
C LEU A 39 12.37 -19.57 26.52
N LEU A 40 12.80 -19.60 27.78
CA LEU A 40 13.03 -18.40 28.60
C LEU A 40 14.21 -17.57 28.11
N ILE A 41 15.31 -18.21 27.69
CA ILE A 41 16.46 -17.54 27.07
C ILE A 41 16.04 -16.91 25.72
N ALA A 42 15.30 -17.64 24.89
CA ALA A 42 14.77 -17.12 23.63
C ALA A 42 13.81 -15.94 23.83
N PHE A 43 13.00 -15.95 24.90
CA PHE A 43 12.17 -14.80 25.28
C PHE A 43 13.02 -13.58 25.63
N ILE A 44 14.03 -13.73 26.49
CA ILE A 44 14.90 -12.62 26.91
C ILE A 44 15.67 -12.05 25.72
N ILE A 45 16.30 -12.90 24.90
CA ILE A 45 17.05 -12.46 23.71
C ILE A 45 16.09 -11.82 22.69
N GLY A 46 14.88 -12.36 22.50
CA GLY A 46 13.86 -11.78 21.63
C GLY A 46 13.33 -10.42 22.12
N ALA A 47 13.14 -10.25 23.44
CA ALA A 47 12.64 -9.02 24.04
C ALA A 47 13.69 -7.90 24.04
N VAL A 48 14.94 -8.22 24.40
CA VAL A 48 16.07 -7.27 24.37
C VAL A 48 16.46 -6.94 22.92
N GLY A 49 16.52 -7.95 22.04
CA GLY A 49 16.76 -7.77 20.62
C GLY A 49 15.66 -6.96 19.93
N GLY A 50 14.40 -7.20 20.29
CA GLY A 50 13.27 -6.38 19.86
C GLY A 50 13.41 -4.93 20.32
N LEU A 51 13.79 -4.69 21.58
CA LEU A 51 14.00 -3.33 22.07
C LEU A 51 15.13 -2.61 21.31
N PHE A 52 16.25 -3.28 21.04
CA PHE A 52 17.38 -2.65 20.33
C PHE A 52 17.17 -2.46 18.83
N PHE A 53 16.49 -3.38 18.14
CA PHE A 53 16.35 -3.34 16.68
C PHE A 53 14.97 -2.86 16.21
N ILE A 54 13.91 -3.07 16.98
CA ILE A 54 12.55 -2.63 16.62
C ILE A 54 12.21 -1.27 17.22
N SER A 55 12.70 -0.86 18.41
CA SER A 55 12.31 0.46 18.98
C SER A 55 12.63 1.64 18.04
N PRO A 56 13.82 1.75 17.40
CA PRO A 56 14.08 2.82 16.45
C PRO A 56 13.07 2.83 15.28
N ILE A 57 12.82 1.65 14.70
CA ILE A 57 11.82 1.46 13.62
C ILE A 57 10.41 1.81 14.11
N TYR A 58 10.11 1.56 15.38
CA TYR A 58 8.77 1.70 15.96
C TYR A 58 8.40 3.15 16.23
N GLU A 59 9.39 3.93 16.68
CA GLU A 59 9.32 5.38 16.85
C GLU A 59 9.15 6.04 15.46
N ASP A 60 9.98 5.65 14.49
CA ASP A 60 9.93 6.17 13.10
C ASP A 60 8.83 5.52 12.22
N PHE A 61 7.98 4.65 12.78
CA PHE A 61 7.04 3.81 12.01
C PHE A 61 6.00 4.59 11.19
N PRO A 62 5.37 5.67 11.69
CA PRO A 62 4.39 6.44 10.93
C PRO A 62 5.02 7.13 9.70
N GLU A 63 6.26 7.58 9.84
CA GLU A 63 7.05 8.25 8.81
C GLU A 63 7.54 7.24 7.76
N PHE A 64 8.07 6.10 8.19
CA PHE A 64 8.44 5.00 7.29
C PHE A 64 7.24 4.46 6.48
N ILE A 65 6.07 4.28 7.10
CA ILE A 65 4.85 3.91 6.34
C ILE A 65 4.53 4.96 5.29
N SER A 66 4.77 6.23 5.59
CA SER A 66 4.42 7.36 4.73
C SER A 66 5.33 7.49 3.52
N GLU A 67 6.64 7.30 3.71
CA GLU A 67 7.63 7.23 2.63
C GLU A 67 7.35 6.01 1.72
N VAL A 68 6.98 4.86 2.29
CA VAL A 68 6.64 3.66 1.51
C VAL A 68 5.29 3.82 0.78
N ASP A 69 4.25 4.36 1.43
CA ASP A 69 2.94 4.59 0.84
C ASP A 69 3.03 5.63 -0.29
N ALA A 70 3.83 6.69 -0.11
CA ALA A 70 4.20 7.64 -1.17
C ALA A 70 4.78 6.96 -2.41
N ILE A 71 5.83 6.15 -2.23
CA ILE A 71 6.53 5.46 -3.33
C ILE A 71 5.61 4.46 -4.04
N VAL A 72 4.73 3.77 -3.30
CA VAL A 72 3.86 2.71 -3.84
C VAL A 72 2.60 3.25 -4.50
N THR A 73 1.99 4.31 -3.96
CA THR A 73 0.65 4.78 -4.37
C THR A 73 0.67 6.06 -5.20
N GLY A 74 1.78 6.79 -5.23
CA GLY A 74 1.95 8.02 -6.03
C GLY A 74 0.87 9.07 -5.76
N GLN A 75 0.34 9.12 -4.54
CA GLN A 75 -0.75 10.03 -4.19
C GLN A 75 -0.26 11.46 -4.01
N ASP A 76 -0.91 12.40 -4.69
CA ASP A 76 -0.71 13.84 -4.51
C ASP A 76 -0.74 14.24 -3.02
N GLN A 77 0.32 14.92 -2.55
CA GLN A 77 0.27 15.70 -1.33
C GLN A 77 0.08 17.18 -1.65
N TYR A 78 -0.52 17.91 -0.72
CA TYR A 78 -0.86 19.32 -0.88
C TYR A 78 -0.34 20.15 0.29
N ILE A 79 0.41 21.21 -0.02
CA ILE A 79 0.72 22.27 0.94
C ILE A 79 -0.36 23.34 0.82
N ASN A 80 -1.12 23.58 1.90
CA ASN A 80 -2.06 24.70 1.99
C ASN A 80 -1.29 25.98 2.34
N ILE A 81 -1.58 27.04 1.59
CA ILE A 81 -1.03 28.38 1.78
C ILE A 81 -2.21 29.33 1.96
N ASP A 82 -2.30 29.99 3.10
CA ASP A 82 -3.41 30.90 3.43
C ASP A 82 -2.95 32.36 3.36
N ILE A 83 -3.37 33.05 2.30
CA ILE A 83 -3.00 34.45 2.03
C ILE A 83 -4.09 35.35 2.62
N SER A 84 -3.81 36.01 3.75
CA SER A 84 -4.72 37.00 4.33
C SER A 84 -4.43 38.41 3.81
N SER A 85 -5.50 39.12 3.44
CA SER A 85 -5.44 40.54 3.07
C SER A 85 -4.88 41.44 4.17
N GLN A 86 -4.91 41.01 5.43
CA GLN A 86 -4.39 41.77 6.57
C GLN A 86 -2.87 41.94 6.55
N TYR A 87 -2.14 41.02 5.90
CA TYR A 87 -0.67 41.06 5.83
C TYR A 87 -0.14 41.81 4.59
N GLY A 88 -1.01 42.36 3.74
CA GLY A 88 -0.61 43.13 2.55
C GLY A 88 0.14 42.32 1.48
N LEU A 89 0.10 40.99 1.54
CA LEU A 89 0.76 40.11 0.59
C LEU A 89 0.03 40.12 -0.76
N ASN A 90 0.78 40.24 -1.86
CA ASN A 90 0.22 40.18 -3.20
C ASN A 90 -0.07 38.71 -3.58
N THR A 91 -1.34 38.38 -3.77
CA THR A 91 -1.82 37.04 -4.13
C THR A 91 -1.11 36.46 -5.35
N SER A 92 -0.96 37.26 -6.41
CA SER A 92 -0.31 36.84 -7.67
C SER A 92 1.18 36.61 -7.50
N GLU A 93 1.86 37.40 -6.65
CA GLU A 93 3.26 37.20 -6.30
C GLU A 93 3.47 35.89 -5.55
N VAL A 94 2.62 35.60 -4.55
CA VAL A 94 2.66 34.35 -3.78
C VAL A 94 2.39 33.14 -4.68
N ILE A 95 1.39 33.20 -5.57
CA ILE A 95 1.12 32.15 -6.57
C ILE A 95 2.35 31.90 -7.44
N ASN A 96 2.99 32.96 -7.95
CA ASN A 96 4.15 32.84 -8.82
C ASN A 96 5.38 32.27 -8.09
N LYS A 97 5.70 32.76 -6.89
CA LYS A 97 6.78 32.21 -6.03
C LYS A 97 6.57 30.72 -5.73
N THR A 98 5.34 30.36 -5.39
CA THR A 98 4.97 28.97 -5.12
C THR A 98 5.17 28.10 -6.37
N ARG A 99 4.71 28.56 -7.55
CA ARG A 99 4.90 27.84 -8.82
C ARG A 99 6.37 27.77 -9.28
N SER A 100 7.23 28.71 -8.89
CA SER A 100 8.66 28.69 -9.20
C SER A 100 9.49 27.87 -8.21
N THR A 101 8.90 27.36 -7.14
CA THR A 101 9.62 26.54 -6.15
C THR A 101 9.81 25.13 -6.71
N GLN A 102 11.05 24.64 -6.71
CA GLN A 102 11.39 23.31 -7.22
C GLN A 102 10.64 22.24 -6.42
N GLY A 103 10.00 21.28 -7.10
CA GLY A 103 9.17 20.24 -6.46
C GLY A 103 7.68 20.57 -6.34
N VAL A 104 7.24 21.77 -6.73
CA VAL A 104 5.82 22.12 -6.85
C VAL A 104 5.32 21.82 -8.27
N ASP A 105 4.36 20.89 -8.39
CA ASP A 105 3.80 20.47 -9.68
C ASP A 105 2.64 21.37 -10.14
N LYS A 106 1.80 21.83 -9.20
CA LYS A 106 0.60 22.64 -9.49
C LYS A 106 0.27 23.55 -8.33
N VAL A 107 -0.26 24.73 -8.60
CA VAL A 107 -0.79 25.64 -7.56
C VAL A 107 -2.17 26.11 -7.99
N VAL A 108 -3.19 25.71 -7.21
CA VAL A 108 -4.60 25.97 -7.47
C VAL A 108 -5.25 26.69 -6.28
N PRO A 109 -6.03 27.76 -6.48
CA PRO A 109 -6.89 28.29 -5.44
C PRO A 109 -8.05 27.32 -5.19
N THR A 110 -8.42 27.11 -3.93
CA THR A 110 -9.48 26.15 -3.56
C THR A 110 -10.58 26.75 -2.69
N LYS A 111 -10.23 27.72 -1.84
CA LYS A 111 -11.19 28.36 -0.94
C LYS A 111 -10.90 29.85 -0.77
N ILE A 112 -11.94 30.65 -0.78
CA ILE A 112 -11.93 32.05 -0.38
C ILE A 112 -12.80 32.17 0.88
N SER A 113 -12.32 32.88 1.88
CA SER A 113 -13.06 33.22 3.10
C SER A 113 -13.06 34.72 3.28
N LEU A 114 -14.23 35.33 3.47
CA LEU A 114 -14.38 36.73 3.86
C LEU A 114 -14.93 36.79 5.29
N VAL A 115 -14.32 37.66 6.09
CA VAL A 115 -14.79 38.00 7.43
C VAL A 115 -15.48 39.35 7.36
N THR A 116 -16.66 39.43 7.96
CA THR A 116 -17.59 40.57 7.97
C THR A 116 -18.08 40.80 9.41
N GLY A 117 -18.89 41.85 9.63
CA GLY A 117 -19.73 41.89 10.84
C GLY A 117 -20.80 40.79 10.82
N ASN A 118 -21.50 40.58 11.93
CA ASN A 118 -22.70 39.75 11.93
C ASN A 118 -23.84 40.45 11.16
N PHE A 119 -24.74 39.67 10.54
CA PHE A 119 -25.85 40.21 9.76
C PHE A 119 -27.10 39.33 9.86
N SER A 120 -28.23 39.80 9.33
CA SER A 120 -29.49 39.06 9.40
C SER A 120 -29.45 37.80 8.55
N SER A 121 -29.83 36.66 9.15
CA SER A 121 -29.99 35.37 8.46
C SER A 121 -30.98 35.42 7.28
N ASN A 122 -31.88 36.41 7.26
CA ASN A 122 -32.82 36.64 6.15
C ASN A 122 -32.12 36.86 4.79
N TYR A 123 -30.90 37.41 4.79
CA TYR A 123 -30.15 37.65 3.55
C TYR A 123 -29.38 36.42 3.05
N VAL A 124 -29.13 35.42 3.91
CA VAL A 124 -28.20 34.30 3.64
C VAL A 124 -28.52 33.58 2.34
N GLN A 125 -29.78 33.20 2.11
CA GLN A 125 -30.14 32.43 0.91
C GLN A 125 -30.03 33.27 -0.37
N TYR A 126 -30.50 34.51 -0.34
CA TYR A 126 -30.40 35.42 -1.49
C TYR A 126 -28.95 35.77 -1.79
N MET A 127 -28.14 36.02 -0.77
CA MET A 127 -26.72 36.34 -0.89
C MET A 127 -25.90 35.16 -1.40
N LYS A 128 -26.20 33.92 -0.94
CA LYS A 128 -25.63 32.69 -1.48
C LYS A 128 -25.89 32.61 -2.99
N THR A 129 -27.15 32.69 -3.41
CA THR A 129 -27.53 32.65 -4.82
C THR A 129 -26.90 33.79 -5.63
N SER A 130 -26.83 35.01 -5.08
CA SER A 130 -26.16 36.13 -5.75
C SER A 130 -24.66 35.92 -5.95
N ILE A 131 -23.97 35.33 -4.99
CA ILE A 131 -22.54 34.99 -5.14
C ILE A 131 -22.35 33.82 -6.12
N GLU A 132 -23.21 32.78 -6.06
CA GLU A 132 -23.10 31.59 -6.92
C GLU A 132 -23.44 31.88 -8.39
N ASP A 133 -24.45 32.72 -8.66
CA ASP A 133 -24.99 32.90 -10.01
C ASP A 133 -24.75 34.29 -10.64
N ASN A 134 -24.64 35.37 -9.84
CA ASN A 134 -24.79 36.75 -10.34
C ASN A 134 -23.51 37.61 -10.36
N ILE A 135 -22.40 37.18 -9.76
CA ILE A 135 -21.10 37.89 -9.89
C ILE A 135 -20.43 37.58 -11.24
N ASN A 136 -19.50 38.43 -11.69
CA ASN A 136 -18.79 38.25 -12.96
C ASN A 136 -17.97 36.93 -12.97
N GLN A 137 -17.39 36.58 -11.84
CA GLN A 137 -16.62 35.36 -11.61
C GLN A 137 -17.45 34.16 -11.11
N SER A 138 -18.78 34.18 -11.25
CA SER A 138 -19.69 33.10 -10.81
C SER A 138 -19.28 31.73 -11.34
N SER A 139 -18.86 31.65 -12.61
CA SER A 139 -18.32 30.44 -13.24
C SER A 139 -17.07 29.84 -12.56
N ASN A 140 -16.35 30.63 -11.75
CA ASN A 140 -15.20 30.20 -10.96
C ASN A 140 -15.58 29.73 -9.54
N ILE A 141 -16.86 29.76 -9.18
CA ILE A 141 -17.37 29.29 -7.89
C ILE A 141 -17.97 27.87 -8.04
N GLU A 142 -17.81 27.05 -6.99
CA GLU A 142 -18.42 25.72 -6.91
C GLU A 142 -19.53 25.66 -5.86
N ASN A 143 -19.34 26.30 -4.70
CA ASN A 143 -20.30 26.32 -3.60
C ASN A 143 -19.98 27.46 -2.63
N VAL A 144 -20.99 28.14 -2.11
CA VAL A 144 -20.88 29.17 -1.08
C VAL A 144 -21.57 28.74 0.20
N THR A 145 -20.87 28.86 1.32
CA THR A 145 -21.42 28.65 2.67
C THR A 145 -21.29 29.94 3.47
N ILE A 146 -22.36 30.32 4.18
CA ILE A 146 -22.48 31.61 4.85
C ILE A 146 -22.90 31.35 6.29
N ASP A 147 -22.13 31.88 7.22
CA ASP A 147 -22.43 31.95 8.64
C ASP A 147 -22.69 33.42 8.99
N SER A 148 -23.97 33.77 9.12
CA SER A 148 -24.40 35.15 9.42
C SER A 148 -24.24 35.53 10.89
N GLU A 149 -24.11 34.55 11.80
CA GLU A 149 -23.93 34.80 13.23
C GLU A 149 -22.48 35.18 13.53
N ASN A 150 -21.53 34.45 12.93
CA ASN A 150 -20.09 34.72 13.06
C ASN A 150 -19.53 35.66 11.97
N GLY A 151 -20.35 36.05 10.98
CA GLY A 151 -19.95 36.96 9.91
C GLY A 151 -18.93 36.36 8.94
N ILE A 152 -19.03 35.06 8.62
CA ILE A 152 -18.05 34.34 7.78
C ILE A 152 -18.72 33.88 6.48
N ILE A 153 -18.16 34.29 5.34
CA ILE A 153 -18.59 33.88 4.00
C ILE A 153 -17.46 33.06 3.38
N ASN A 154 -17.72 31.78 3.11
CA ASN A 154 -16.75 30.86 2.52
C ASN A 154 -17.22 30.45 1.11
N ALA A 155 -16.47 30.81 0.07
CA ALA A 155 -16.66 30.33 -1.29
C ALA A 155 -15.60 29.27 -1.63
N THR A 156 -16.04 28.08 -2.01
CA THR A 156 -15.18 27.10 -2.69
C THR A 156 -15.03 27.54 -4.14
N VAL A 157 -13.79 27.67 -4.59
CA VAL A 157 -13.47 28.13 -5.95
C VAL A 157 -12.90 27.01 -6.80
N ARG A 158 -13.32 27.00 -8.06
CA ARG A 158 -12.72 26.22 -9.13
C ARG A 158 -11.36 26.83 -9.49
N ASN A 159 -10.55 26.09 -10.23
CA ASN A 159 -9.21 26.52 -10.65
C ASN A 159 -9.26 27.81 -11.50
N THR A 160 -9.15 28.97 -10.86
CA THR A 160 -9.11 30.29 -11.49
C THR A 160 -7.68 30.82 -11.61
N SER A 161 -7.41 31.56 -12.69
CA SER A 161 -6.13 32.23 -12.90
C SER A 161 -5.86 33.37 -11.93
N ASP A 162 -6.92 34.02 -11.43
CA ASP A 162 -6.82 35.10 -10.45
C ASP A 162 -7.96 35.02 -9.41
N PRO A 163 -7.71 34.49 -8.21
CA PRO A 163 -8.71 34.44 -7.14
C PRO A 163 -8.98 35.81 -6.50
N GLN A 164 -8.15 36.84 -6.75
CA GLN A 164 -8.39 38.18 -6.21
C GLN A 164 -9.63 38.82 -6.86
N LEU A 165 -9.83 38.62 -8.16
CA LEU A 165 -11.04 39.07 -8.87
C LEU A 165 -12.32 38.51 -8.24
N VAL A 166 -12.30 37.26 -7.75
CA VAL A 166 -13.43 36.64 -7.06
C VAL A 166 -13.67 37.28 -5.70
N VAL A 167 -12.62 37.62 -4.95
CA VAL A 167 -12.73 38.36 -3.69
C VAL A 167 -13.35 39.74 -3.91
N ASP A 168 -12.93 40.42 -4.97
CA ASP A 168 -13.33 41.80 -5.23
C ASP A 168 -14.78 41.88 -5.74
N ASP A 169 -15.19 41.00 -6.66
CA ASP A 169 -16.59 40.78 -7.07
C ASP A 169 -17.52 40.52 -5.87
N ILE A 170 -17.13 39.62 -4.96
CA ILE A 170 -17.93 39.31 -3.76
C ILE A 170 -17.99 40.53 -2.84
N ARG A 171 -16.89 41.28 -2.69
CA ARG A 171 -16.86 42.49 -1.86
C ARG A 171 -17.76 43.59 -2.42
N GLU A 172 -17.75 43.80 -3.73
CA GLU A 172 -18.60 44.76 -4.43
C GLU A 172 -20.08 44.42 -4.20
N LEU A 173 -20.49 43.17 -4.47
CA LEU A 173 -21.84 42.68 -4.19
C LEU A 173 -22.29 42.90 -2.74
N LEU A 174 -21.42 42.60 -1.76
CA LEU A 174 -21.72 42.76 -0.32
C LEU A 174 -21.94 44.22 0.08
N ILE A 175 -21.11 45.13 -0.43
CA ILE A 175 -21.21 46.56 -0.16
C ILE A 175 -22.44 47.15 -0.84
N GLU A 176 -22.63 46.90 -2.15
CA GLU A 176 -23.68 47.55 -2.93
C GLU A 176 -25.09 47.00 -2.66
N SER A 177 -25.24 45.68 -2.48
CA SER A 177 -26.56 45.05 -2.35
C SER A 177 -26.99 44.79 -0.90
N TYR A 178 -26.06 44.77 0.05
CA TYR A 178 -26.33 44.36 1.43
C TYR A 178 -25.82 45.32 2.51
N ASP A 179 -25.08 46.38 2.17
CA ASP A 179 -24.40 47.30 3.11
C ASP A 179 -23.44 46.56 4.09
N ILE A 180 -22.87 45.44 3.64
CA ILE A 180 -21.92 44.62 4.41
C ILE A 180 -20.51 44.92 3.93
N THR A 181 -19.68 45.48 4.80
CA THR A 181 -18.25 45.70 4.51
C THR A 181 -17.40 44.56 5.10
N PRO A 182 -16.70 43.76 4.28
CA PRO A 182 -15.74 42.76 4.78
C PRO A 182 -14.52 43.41 5.42
N SER A 183 -14.17 42.99 6.64
CA SER A 183 -12.99 43.46 7.37
C SER A 183 -11.69 42.81 6.88
N SER A 184 -11.77 41.60 6.31
CA SER A 184 -10.62 40.91 5.72
C SER A 184 -11.04 39.72 4.85
N SER A 185 -10.17 39.33 3.92
CA SER A 185 -10.30 38.08 3.15
C SER A 185 -9.08 37.18 3.36
N VAL A 186 -9.27 35.87 3.23
CA VAL A 186 -8.24 34.85 3.19
C VAL A 186 -8.45 34.00 1.93
N ILE A 187 -7.41 33.91 1.09
CA ILE A 187 -7.39 33.05 -0.09
C ILE A 187 -6.51 31.84 0.24
N ARG A 188 -7.10 30.63 0.18
CA ARG A 188 -6.39 29.37 0.32
C ARG A 188 -5.96 28.86 -1.05
N LEU A 189 -4.66 28.66 -1.19
CA LEU A 189 -4.04 27.92 -2.29
C LEU A 189 -3.66 26.53 -1.83
N GLN A 190 -3.73 25.56 -2.74
CA GLN A 190 -3.12 24.24 -2.61
C GLN A 190 -2.01 24.10 -3.63
N ALA A 191 -0.77 23.96 -3.13
CA ALA A 191 0.38 23.56 -3.92
C ALA A 191 0.48 22.02 -3.90
N GLY A 192 0.27 21.38 -5.05
CA GLY A 192 0.54 19.95 -5.20
C GLY A 192 2.05 19.71 -5.29
N VAL A 193 2.55 18.79 -4.46
CA VAL A 193 3.98 18.54 -4.24
C VAL A 193 4.23 17.03 -4.19
N SER A 194 5.38 16.61 -4.71
CA SER A 194 5.84 15.22 -4.59
C SER A 194 6.07 14.84 -3.12
N PRO A 195 5.54 13.70 -2.63
CA PRO A 195 5.58 13.35 -1.20
C PRO A 195 6.97 13.27 -0.57
N LEU A 196 8.01 13.02 -1.37
CA LEU A 196 9.41 12.91 -0.93
C LEU A 196 10.09 14.27 -0.73
N ASP A 197 9.53 15.33 -1.32
CA ASP A 197 10.11 16.67 -1.33
C ASP A 197 9.35 17.64 -0.40
N ILE A 198 8.29 17.20 0.28
CA ILE A 198 7.33 18.11 0.91
C ILE A 198 7.92 18.99 2.02
N ASP A 199 8.85 18.46 2.81
CA ASP A 199 9.52 19.24 3.87
C ASP A 199 10.49 20.26 3.27
N THR A 200 11.28 19.85 2.27
CA THR A 200 12.17 20.73 1.50
C THR A 200 11.38 21.88 0.86
N VAL A 201 10.26 21.56 0.19
CA VAL A 201 9.39 22.57 -0.44
C VAL A 201 8.71 23.46 0.62
N SER A 202 8.26 22.90 1.73
CA SER A 202 7.68 23.66 2.85
C SER A 202 8.69 24.65 3.44
N GLU A 203 9.96 24.25 3.60
CA GLU A 203 11.04 25.11 4.06
C GLU A 203 11.41 26.18 3.01
N ASP A 204 11.55 25.81 1.74
CA ASP A 204 11.84 26.76 0.65
C ASP A 204 10.74 27.80 0.44
N LEU A 205 9.46 27.42 0.59
CA LEU A 205 8.34 28.35 0.57
C LEU A 205 8.42 29.33 1.75
N ARG A 206 8.72 28.85 2.96
CA ARG A 206 8.91 29.71 4.15
C ARG A 206 10.08 30.67 3.97
N ASN A 207 11.19 30.20 3.41
CA ASN A 207 12.37 31.02 3.09
C ASN A 207 12.06 32.10 2.05
N GLN A 208 11.17 31.82 1.08
CA GLN A 208 10.65 32.79 0.11
C GLN A 208 9.55 33.73 0.67
N SER A 209 9.29 33.66 1.98
CA SER A 209 8.23 34.41 2.69
C SER A 209 6.79 34.08 2.23
N VAL A 210 6.54 32.83 1.81
CA VAL A 210 5.19 32.33 1.51
C VAL A 210 4.54 31.78 2.80
N PRO A 211 3.30 32.19 3.15
CA PRO A 211 2.64 31.79 4.39
C PRO A 211 2.06 30.36 4.33
N VAL A 212 2.92 29.36 4.54
CA VAL A 212 2.51 27.94 4.64
C VAL A 212 1.71 27.71 5.93
N SER A 213 0.44 27.30 5.78
CA SER A 213 -0.48 27.11 6.91
C SER A 213 -0.56 25.66 7.39
N THR A 214 -0.78 24.71 6.48
CA THR A 214 -0.95 23.27 6.80
C THR A 214 -0.49 22.38 5.65
N VAL A 215 -0.20 21.12 5.94
CA VAL A 215 0.09 20.07 4.95
C VAL A 215 -1.01 19.01 5.01
N GLU A 216 -1.61 18.69 3.87
CA GLU A 216 -2.75 17.77 3.74
C GLU A 216 -2.54 16.78 2.58
N GLY A 217 -2.90 15.51 2.77
CA GLY A 217 -2.81 14.48 1.74
C GLY A 217 -3.19 13.09 2.27
N SER A 218 -3.39 12.13 1.38
CA SER A 218 -3.75 10.74 1.74
C SER A 218 -2.81 10.16 2.81
N ILE A 219 -1.52 10.40 2.61
CA ILE A 219 -0.43 9.95 3.47
C ILE A 219 -0.51 10.59 4.87
N THR A 220 -0.88 11.88 4.99
CA THR A 220 -1.07 12.56 6.29
C THR A 220 -2.28 12.06 7.09
N ASN A 221 -3.22 11.35 6.45
CA ASN A 221 -4.31 10.66 7.13
C ASN A 221 -3.87 9.26 7.57
N ASN A 222 -2.96 8.63 6.83
CA ASN A 222 -2.35 7.35 7.19
C ASN A 222 -1.33 7.51 8.34
N THR A 223 -0.53 8.59 8.41
CA THR A 223 0.33 8.92 9.57
C THR A 223 -0.48 9.03 10.86
N LYS A 224 -1.47 9.92 10.90
CA LYS A 224 -2.32 10.17 12.09
C LYS A 224 -3.04 8.91 12.56
N LYS A 225 -3.36 8.01 11.63
CA LYS A 225 -3.97 6.70 11.92
C LYS A 225 -2.97 5.65 12.42
N ALA A 226 -1.71 5.72 11.99
CA ALA A 226 -0.62 4.88 12.52
C ALA A 226 -0.17 5.35 13.91
N GLU A 227 0.01 6.66 14.09
CA GLU A 227 0.37 7.32 15.35
C GLU A 227 -0.68 7.05 16.44
N SER A 228 -1.97 7.23 16.14
CA SER A 228 -3.07 6.88 17.07
C SER A 228 -3.25 5.37 17.33
N GLN A 229 -2.47 4.51 16.67
CA GLN A 229 -2.45 3.05 16.86
C GLN A 229 -1.13 2.53 17.43
N GLN A 230 -0.17 3.40 17.77
CA GLN A 230 1.06 2.98 18.43
C GLN A 230 0.78 2.40 19.83
N LEU A 231 1.20 1.16 20.02
CA LEU A 231 1.28 0.47 21.31
C LEU A 231 2.48 1.01 22.09
N PRO A 232 2.46 0.98 23.44
CA PRO A 232 3.62 1.33 24.23
C PRO A 232 4.85 0.45 23.91
N ILE A 233 6.04 1.05 23.87
CA ILE A 233 7.32 0.38 23.54
C ILE A 233 7.58 -0.88 24.40
N TRP A 234 7.19 -0.86 25.68
CA TRP A 234 7.30 -2.04 26.56
C TRP A 234 6.46 -3.23 26.06
N MET A 235 5.32 -2.97 25.43
CA MET A 235 4.45 -3.99 24.87
C MET A 235 5.03 -4.56 23.57
N VAL A 236 5.68 -3.72 22.75
CA VAL A 236 6.45 -4.15 21.57
C VAL A 236 7.56 -5.12 21.97
N SER A 237 8.36 -4.78 22.99
CA SER A 237 9.41 -5.67 23.52
C SER A 237 8.86 -7.03 23.97
N VAL A 238 7.73 -7.07 24.68
CA VAL A 238 7.06 -8.34 25.07
C VAL A 238 6.62 -9.15 23.85
N ILE A 239 6.06 -8.51 22.81
CA ILE A 239 5.66 -9.18 21.56
C ILE A 239 6.89 -9.77 20.85
N CYS A 240 8.01 -9.03 20.76
CA CYS A 240 9.27 -9.53 20.21
C CYS A 240 9.82 -10.73 21.01
N GLY A 241 9.68 -10.72 22.35
CA GLY A 241 9.99 -11.89 23.19
C GLY A 241 9.14 -13.11 22.86
N LEU A 242 7.83 -12.94 22.64
CA LEU A 242 6.94 -14.03 22.20
C LEU A 242 7.29 -14.55 20.79
N ILE A 243 7.73 -13.68 19.88
CA ILE A 243 8.25 -14.07 18.56
C ILE A 243 9.56 -14.87 18.72
N GLY A 244 10.42 -14.51 19.68
CA GLY A 244 11.59 -15.30 20.08
C GLY A 244 11.23 -16.71 20.53
N ILE A 245 10.23 -16.84 21.42
CA ILE A 245 9.67 -18.15 21.84
C ILE A 245 9.17 -18.97 20.63
N ALA A 246 8.37 -18.35 19.76
CA ALA A 246 7.82 -19.04 18.58
C ALA A 246 8.94 -19.53 17.64
N THR A 247 9.96 -18.69 17.43
CA THR A 247 11.16 -19.02 16.64
C THR A 247 11.95 -20.18 17.26
N ALA A 248 12.11 -20.20 18.59
CA ALA A 248 12.75 -21.32 19.29
C ALA A 248 11.96 -22.63 19.18
N LEU A 249 10.62 -22.58 19.28
CA LEU A 249 9.77 -23.76 19.06
C LEU A 249 9.91 -24.30 17.63
N LEU A 250 9.97 -23.42 16.62
CA LEU A 250 10.22 -23.83 15.24
C LEU A 250 11.58 -24.52 15.07
N GLY A 251 12.61 -24.07 15.79
CA GLY A 251 13.93 -24.71 15.81
C GLY A 251 13.92 -26.09 16.46
N ILE A 252 13.40 -26.19 17.69
CA ILE A 252 13.30 -27.46 18.44
C ILE A 252 12.52 -28.53 17.66
N PHE A 253 11.46 -28.14 16.95
CA PHE A 253 10.63 -29.07 16.19
C PHE A 253 10.95 -29.12 14.68
N ALA A 254 12.08 -28.54 14.24
CA ALA A 254 12.45 -28.43 12.82
C ALA A 254 12.37 -29.77 12.07
N ASP A 255 12.93 -30.84 12.64
CA ASP A 255 12.87 -32.20 12.07
C ASP A 255 11.43 -32.74 11.96
N THR A 256 10.59 -32.47 12.94
CA THR A 256 9.19 -32.91 12.94
C THR A 256 8.38 -32.16 11.88
N ILE A 257 8.62 -30.84 11.76
CA ILE A 257 8.00 -29.97 10.76
C ILE A 257 8.43 -30.37 9.35
N TYR A 258 9.74 -30.54 9.11
CA TYR A 258 10.30 -30.96 7.83
C TYR A 258 9.75 -32.33 7.38
N ASN A 259 9.73 -33.31 8.29
CA ASN A 259 9.19 -34.64 8.00
C ASN A 259 7.68 -34.60 7.71
N ASN A 260 6.90 -33.79 8.42
CA ASN A 260 5.48 -33.62 8.15
C ASN A 260 5.21 -32.90 6.82
N TRP A 261 6.01 -31.88 6.47
CA TRP A 261 5.90 -31.17 5.18
C TRP A 261 6.22 -32.09 4.00
N LYS A 262 7.29 -32.90 4.10
CA LYS A 262 7.66 -33.95 3.13
C LYS A 262 6.56 -35.01 2.97
N ARG A 263 5.90 -35.40 4.06
CA ARG A 263 4.73 -36.30 4.07
C ARG A 263 3.49 -35.66 3.42
N MET A 264 3.30 -34.34 3.54
CA MET A 264 2.21 -33.63 2.87
C MET A 264 2.44 -33.45 1.36
N GLY A 265 3.65 -33.11 0.94
CA GLY A 265 4.03 -33.01 -0.48
C GLY A 265 3.85 -34.35 -1.22
N THR A 266 4.32 -35.44 -0.62
CA THR A 266 4.14 -36.80 -1.18
C THR A 266 2.66 -37.25 -1.22
N LYS A 267 1.84 -36.94 -0.21
CA LYS A 267 0.38 -37.16 -0.26
C LYS A 267 -0.31 -36.37 -1.38
N ARG A 268 0.09 -35.11 -1.63
CA ARG A 268 -0.42 -34.31 -2.76
C ARG A 268 -0.02 -34.92 -4.11
N ASN A 269 1.22 -35.40 -4.26
CA ASN A 269 1.68 -35.99 -5.52
C ASN A 269 1.03 -37.37 -5.80
N LYS A 270 0.86 -38.21 -4.76
CA LYS A 270 0.18 -39.52 -4.89
C LYS A 270 -1.30 -39.37 -5.31
N ARG A 271 -1.97 -38.28 -4.88
CA ARG A 271 -3.32 -37.91 -5.35
C ARG A 271 -3.37 -37.43 -6.81
N ARG A 272 -2.29 -36.86 -7.37
CA ARG A 272 -2.19 -36.51 -8.80
C ARG A 272 -2.00 -37.77 -9.66
N ILE A 273 -1.15 -38.70 -9.25
CA ILE A 273 -0.89 -39.94 -10.00
C ILE A 273 -2.16 -40.83 -10.10
N ASN A 274 -2.91 -41.03 -9.01
CA ASN A 274 -4.16 -41.81 -9.06
C ASN A 274 -5.26 -41.18 -9.94
N ARG A 275 -5.29 -39.85 -10.06
CA ARG A 275 -6.24 -39.17 -10.97
C ARG A 275 -5.89 -39.39 -12.45
N ASN A 276 -4.60 -39.55 -12.78
CA ASN A 276 -4.18 -39.84 -14.14
C ASN A 276 -4.44 -41.32 -14.49
N PHE A 277 -4.15 -42.27 -13.60
CA PHE A 277 -4.47 -43.69 -13.82
C PHE A 277 -5.98 -43.95 -14.00
N SER A 278 -6.83 -43.25 -13.24
CA SER A 278 -8.29 -43.32 -13.39
C SER A 278 -8.78 -42.80 -14.76
N LYS A 279 -8.10 -41.81 -15.35
CA LYS A 279 -8.41 -41.32 -16.69
C LYS A 279 -7.98 -42.31 -17.77
N THR A 280 -6.76 -42.87 -17.70
CA THR A 280 -6.25 -43.80 -18.72
C THR A 280 -7.11 -45.05 -18.90
N ASN A 281 -7.67 -45.59 -17.81
CA ASN A 281 -8.56 -46.76 -17.90
C ASN A 281 -9.95 -46.41 -18.46
N LYS A 282 -10.52 -45.23 -18.17
CA LYS A 282 -11.79 -44.80 -18.78
C LYS A 282 -11.71 -44.53 -20.28
N THR A 283 -10.52 -44.20 -20.82
CA THR A 283 -10.34 -43.99 -22.27
C THR A 283 -10.18 -45.30 -23.05
N LYS A 284 -9.88 -46.43 -22.40
CA LYS A 284 -9.83 -47.74 -23.09
C LYS A 284 -11.22 -48.35 -23.25
N THR A 285 -12.03 -48.39 -22.20
CA THR A 285 -13.38 -49.00 -22.26
C THR A 285 -14.27 -48.32 -23.31
N LYS A 286 -14.18 -46.99 -23.44
CA LYS A 286 -14.97 -46.22 -24.42
C LYS A 286 -14.46 -46.29 -25.88
N LYS A 287 -13.54 -47.21 -26.20
CA LYS A 287 -13.02 -47.40 -27.56
C LYS A 287 -13.23 -48.82 -28.13
N GLU A 288 -13.85 -49.71 -27.35
CA GLU A 288 -14.30 -51.04 -27.81
C GLU A 288 -15.83 -51.09 -28.06
N GLU A 289 -16.62 -50.20 -27.44
CA GLU A 289 -18.10 -50.16 -27.59
C GLU A 289 -18.63 -49.56 -28.92
N GLU A 290 -17.77 -49.20 -29.88
CA GLU A 290 -18.20 -48.61 -31.18
C GLU A 290 -18.01 -49.57 -32.38
N LYS A 291 -17.90 -50.88 -32.12
CA LYS A 291 -17.91 -51.93 -33.14
C LYS A 291 -18.54 -53.24 -32.65
N GLU A 292 -19.87 -53.28 -32.56
CA GLU A 292 -20.67 -54.42 -33.05
C GLU A 292 -22.18 -54.14 -32.91
N THR A 293 -22.88 -54.11 -34.05
CA THR A 293 -24.33 -54.21 -34.15
C THR A 293 -24.66 -55.14 -35.31
N VAL A 294 -25.23 -56.31 -35.04
CA VAL A 294 -26.10 -57.13 -35.91
C VAL A 294 -26.55 -58.36 -35.10
N PHE A 295 -27.86 -58.44 -34.80
CA PHE A 295 -28.69 -59.64 -34.46
C PHE A 295 -28.20 -60.58 -33.31
N GLU A 296 -29.01 -61.35 -32.58
CA GLU A 296 -30.40 -61.81 -32.77
C GLU A 296 -31.14 -61.98 -31.41
N GLU A 297 -32.32 -62.62 -31.42
CA GLU A 297 -33.32 -62.73 -30.34
C GLU A 297 -32.92 -63.59 -29.12
N GLY A 298 -33.60 -63.39 -27.97
CA GLY A 298 -33.53 -64.31 -26.82
C GLY A 298 -34.30 -63.84 -25.58
N THR A 299 -35.14 -64.70 -24.99
CA THR A 299 -36.12 -64.35 -23.95
C THR A 299 -35.73 -64.73 -22.51
N HIS A 300 -36.44 -64.13 -21.55
CA HIS A 300 -36.69 -64.57 -20.16
C HIS A 300 -35.62 -64.44 -19.04
N SER A 301 -35.86 -63.43 -18.18
CA SER A 301 -36.23 -63.57 -16.74
C SER A 301 -35.27 -64.15 -15.66
N VAL A 302 -35.37 -63.50 -14.47
CA VAL A 302 -35.10 -63.98 -13.08
C VAL A 302 -33.75 -63.62 -12.42
N GLU A 303 -33.87 -63.11 -11.18
CA GLU A 303 -32.87 -62.78 -10.12
C GLU A 303 -32.36 -64.05 -9.35
N PRO A 304 -31.61 -63.99 -8.21
CA PRO A 304 -30.46 -63.14 -7.82
C PRO A 304 -29.29 -63.91 -7.09
N ASN A 305 -28.11 -63.27 -6.95
CA ASN A 305 -27.10 -63.49 -5.86
C ASN A 305 -26.41 -64.89 -5.77
N PRO A 306 -25.49 -65.20 -4.81
CA PRO A 306 -24.40 -64.45 -4.14
C PRO A 306 -22.99 -65.11 -4.25
N GLN A 307 -21.95 -64.40 -3.75
CA GLN A 307 -20.71 -64.90 -3.09
C GLN A 307 -19.71 -65.84 -3.83
N LYS A 308 -18.41 -65.45 -3.82
CA LYS A 308 -17.35 -66.16 -3.05
C LYS A 308 -15.99 -65.44 -3.08
N ASP A 309 -15.23 -65.57 -1.99
CA ASP A 309 -13.83 -65.17 -1.86
C ASP A 309 -12.88 -66.05 -2.69
N ILE A 310 -11.63 -65.59 -2.90
CA ILE A 310 -10.41 -66.36 -2.57
C ILE A 310 -9.14 -65.47 -2.64
N VAL A 311 -8.23 -65.74 -1.71
CA VAL A 311 -6.91 -65.12 -1.48
C VAL A 311 -5.87 -65.61 -2.50
N ILE A 312 -4.83 -64.82 -2.80
CA ILE A 312 -3.43 -65.32 -2.97
C ILE A 312 -2.41 -64.16 -2.81
N ASP A 313 -1.34 -64.47 -2.09
CA ASP A 313 -0.15 -63.65 -1.84
C ASP A 313 1.01 -64.05 -2.77
N LYS A 314 1.86 -63.08 -3.20
CA LYS A 314 3.32 -63.28 -3.38
C LYS A 314 4.12 -62.04 -3.82
N LYS A 315 5.12 -61.72 -3.00
CA LYS A 315 6.55 -61.44 -3.31
C LYS A 315 6.95 -60.51 -4.47
N GLU A 316 7.62 -59.43 -4.05
CA GLU A 316 8.92 -58.93 -4.53
C GLU A 316 9.45 -59.28 -5.94
N LYS A 317 9.84 -58.22 -6.67
CA LYS A 317 11.20 -58.13 -7.24
C LYS A 317 11.64 -56.68 -7.49
N LYS A 318 12.84 -56.33 -7.01
CA LYS A 318 13.59 -55.10 -7.32
C LYS A 318 14.89 -55.47 -8.02
N SER A 319 15.18 -54.83 -9.16
CA SER A 319 16.53 -54.58 -9.69
C SER A 319 16.37 -53.57 -10.84
N LEU A 320 16.80 -52.31 -10.70
CA LEU A 320 18.18 -51.79 -10.84
C LEU A 320 18.63 -51.57 -12.29
N ILE A 321 19.54 -50.58 -12.45
CA ILE A 321 20.02 -49.93 -13.70
C ILE A 321 18.95 -48.94 -14.23
N PHE A 322 19.25 -47.70 -14.69
CA PHE A 322 20.51 -46.92 -14.81
C PHE A 322 20.32 -45.48 -14.22
N LYS A 323 21.42 -44.76 -14.01
CA LYS A 323 21.49 -43.28 -14.04
C LYS A 323 21.98 -42.84 -15.43
N ASN A 324 21.51 -41.69 -15.93
CA ASN A 324 22.41 -40.56 -16.21
C ASN A 324 21.60 -39.29 -16.54
N LYS A 325 21.69 -38.31 -15.63
CA LYS A 325 21.69 -36.90 -15.99
C LYS A 325 23.14 -36.55 -16.32
N ASP A 326 23.35 -35.78 -17.37
CA ASP A 326 24.23 -34.61 -17.40
C ASP A 326 24.27 -34.08 -18.84
N LYS A 327 23.64 -32.92 -19.03
CA LYS A 327 23.95 -31.89 -20.05
C LYS A 327 23.04 -30.70 -19.80
N ASP A 328 23.56 -29.87 -18.90
CA ASP A 328 23.13 -28.51 -18.65
C ASP A 328 23.49 -27.58 -19.83
N PHE A 329 22.96 -26.36 -19.79
CA PHE A 329 23.53 -25.15 -20.41
C PHE A 329 23.84 -25.18 -21.92
N ASP A 330 22.94 -24.60 -22.74
CA ASP A 330 23.35 -23.82 -23.93
C ASP A 330 22.20 -22.98 -24.55
N GLU A 331 20.92 -23.35 -24.33
CA GLU A 331 19.82 -22.83 -25.17
C GLU A 331 19.22 -21.46 -24.76
N LEU A 332 19.56 -20.91 -23.59
CA LEU A 332 18.95 -19.67 -23.08
C LEU A 332 19.69 -18.38 -23.45
N ASN A 333 20.95 -18.44 -23.91
CA ASN A 333 21.75 -17.24 -24.23
C ASN A 333 21.59 -16.75 -25.68
N LYS A 334 20.55 -17.22 -26.40
CA LYS A 334 20.33 -16.93 -27.84
C LYS A 334 19.10 -16.05 -28.13
N LYS A 335 18.38 -15.58 -27.10
CA LYS A 335 17.19 -14.73 -27.24
C LYS A 335 17.36 -13.27 -26.77
N SER A 336 18.48 -12.92 -26.14
CA SER A 336 18.78 -11.55 -25.67
C SER A 336 19.46 -10.65 -26.71
N LYS A 337 20.05 -11.19 -27.77
CA LYS A 337 20.83 -10.44 -28.78
C LYS A 337 20.11 -10.13 -30.11
N LYS A 338 18.77 -10.11 -30.13
CA LYS A 338 17.99 -9.80 -31.35
C LYS A 338 16.84 -8.79 -31.12
N LYS A 339 17.04 -7.84 -30.22
CA LYS A 339 16.11 -6.73 -29.97
C LYS A 339 16.78 -5.38 -29.68
N GLU A 340 18.08 -5.26 -30.01
CA GLU A 340 18.94 -4.12 -29.67
C GLU A 340 19.67 -3.59 -30.93
N SER A 341 19.02 -3.67 -32.10
CA SER A 341 19.65 -3.34 -33.39
C SER A 341 18.70 -2.77 -34.45
N GLU A 342 17.53 -2.24 -34.07
CA GLU A 342 16.53 -1.69 -35.00
C GLU A 342 15.95 -0.32 -34.59
N GLU A 343 16.52 0.35 -33.57
CA GLU A 343 16.03 1.65 -33.08
C GLU A 343 17.17 2.67 -32.85
N ARG A 344 18.13 2.71 -33.78
CA ARG A 344 19.19 3.73 -33.86
C ARG A 344 19.59 4.06 -35.31
N THR A 345 18.64 4.59 -36.09
CA THR A 345 18.91 5.34 -37.34
C THR A 345 17.71 6.22 -37.68
N LEU A 346 17.60 7.37 -37.01
CA LEU A 346 16.91 8.61 -37.40
C LEU A 346 17.16 9.62 -36.27
N ASP A 347 17.20 10.91 -36.62
CA ASP A 347 17.60 12.07 -35.81
C ASP A 347 19.10 12.42 -35.86
N ASP A 348 19.56 12.73 -37.07
CA ASP A 348 20.78 13.51 -37.32
C ASP A 348 20.61 14.29 -38.64
N PHE A 349 19.69 15.28 -38.67
CA PHE A 349 19.56 16.31 -39.72
C PHE A 349 18.64 17.48 -39.28
N ASN A 350 18.98 18.70 -39.72
CA ASN A 350 18.37 20.03 -39.43
C ASN A 350 18.65 20.60 -38.01
N GLU A 351 18.92 21.89 -37.80
CA GLU A 351 19.24 23.08 -38.63
C GLU A 351 20.00 24.04 -37.67
N GLU A 352 21.17 24.58 -38.00
CA GLU A 352 21.41 25.94 -38.55
C GLU A 352 20.45 27.06 -38.08
#